data_AF-A0A0F3IJ27-F1
#
_entry.id   AF-A0A0F3IJ27-F1
#
_cell.length_a   1.000
_cell.length_b   1.000
_cell.length_c   1.000
_cell.angle_alpha   90.00
_cell.angle_beta   90.00
_cell.angle_gamma   90.00
#
_symmetry.space_group_name_H-M   'P 1'
#
loop_
_entity.id
_entity.type
_entity.pdbx_description
1 polymer ?
#
loop_
_entity_poly.entity_id
_entity_poly.type
_entity_poly.pdbx_seq_one_letter_code
_entity_poly.pdbx_strand_id
1 'polypeptide(L)'
;MLANNIKLNELSHKSASLPSLIGLLTTGGDWRIALSPDTGVNAYGYAATPNPDAYAFGSSTCSQISARGFKQSLLRLQDLQQRLNTDTLTTVYDDELAQLRQRLHELLSLPQHTDICFFTFWH
;
A
#
# COMPACT_ATOMS: atom_id res chain seq x y z
N MET A 1 11.24 23.99 31.68
CA MET A 1 11.96 24.56 30.54
C MET A 1 13.04 23.60 30.09
N LEU A 2 13.04 23.28 28.78
CA LEU A 2 14.22 23.03 27.94
C LEU A 2 15.05 21.75 28.11
N ALA A 3 14.47 20.55 27.96
CA ALA A 3 15.30 19.36 27.68
C ALA A 3 14.70 18.29 26.74
N ASN A 4 13.41 18.33 26.40
CA ASN A 4 12.78 17.25 25.59
C ASN A 4 12.54 17.59 24.10
N ASN A 5 12.90 18.79 23.64
CA ASN A 5 12.63 19.21 22.26
C ASN A 5 13.80 18.98 21.28
N ILE A 6 14.92 18.42 21.73
CA ILE A 6 16.13 18.29 20.90
C ILE A 6 16.17 16.94 20.15
N LYS A 7 15.46 15.89 20.61
CA LYS A 7 15.50 14.57 19.96
C LYS A 7 14.48 14.34 18.82
N LEU A 8 13.53 15.24 18.61
CA LEU A 8 12.57 15.13 17.51
C LEU A 8 13.10 15.71 16.18
N ASN A 9 14.12 16.58 16.25
CA ASN A 9 14.77 17.15 15.08
C ASN A 9 15.94 16.30 14.53
N GLU A 10 16.39 15.27 15.25
CA GLU A 10 17.50 14.39 14.82
C GLU A 10 17.07 13.13 14.05
N LEU A 11 15.78 12.99 13.73
CA LEU A 11 15.29 11.98 12.79
C LEU A 11 15.19 12.51 11.34
N SER A 12 15.78 13.69 11.10
CA SER A 12 15.57 14.56 9.93
C SER A 12 15.99 13.99 8.57
N HIS A 13 16.92 13.05 8.43
CA HIS A 13 17.35 12.62 7.09
C HIS A 13 17.77 11.14 7.01
N LYS A 14 16.93 10.22 7.48
CA LYS A 14 17.02 8.86 6.95
C LYS A 14 16.14 8.83 5.71
N SER A 15 16.72 8.77 4.52
CA SER A 15 15.99 8.50 3.28
C SER A 15 15.07 7.32 3.56
N ALA A 16 13.77 7.58 3.66
CA ALA A 16 12.80 6.57 3.99
C ALA A 16 12.73 5.65 2.77
N SER A 17 13.42 4.51 2.84
CA SER A 17 13.26 3.47 1.84
C SER A 17 11.93 2.78 2.11
N LEU A 18 11.03 2.85 1.14
CA LEU A 18 9.79 2.11 1.18
C LEU A 18 10.07 0.61 1.06
N PRO A 19 9.25 -0.25 1.70
CA PRO A 19 9.32 -1.70 1.48
C PRO A 19 9.08 -2.06 0.01
N SER A 20 9.49 -3.25 -0.40
CA SER A 20 9.16 -3.77 -1.72
C SER A 20 7.64 -3.92 -1.90
N LEU A 21 7.14 -3.88 -3.14
CA LEU A 21 5.72 -4.09 -3.40
C LEU A 21 5.24 -5.45 -2.87
N ILE A 22 6.05 -6.50 -3.00
CA ILE A 22 5.72 -7.81 -2.43
C ILE A 22 5.57 -7.71 -0.91
N GLY A 23 6.51 -7.05 -0.24
CA GLY A 23 6.38 -6.77 1.20
C GLY A 23 5.09 -6.04 1.52
N LEU A 24 4.73 -5.00 0.77
CA LEU A 24 3.48 -4.25 0.99
C LEU A 24 2.21 -5.07 0.72
N LEU A 25 2.26 -6.02 -0.23
CA LEU A 25 1.11 -6.88 -0.56
C LEU A 25 0.94 -8.07 0.38
N THR A 26 1.99 -8.45 1.11
CA THR A 26 2.00 -9.60 2.03
C THR A 26 2.09 -9.20 3.49
N THR A 27 2.12 -7.89 3.77
CA THR A 27 2.10 -7.32 5.12
C THR A 27 0.83 -6.52 5.34
N GLY A 28 0.39 -6.44 6.61
CA GLY A 28 -0.92 -5.92 6.97
C GLY A 28 -2.01 -7.00 6.89
N GLY A 29 -3.20 -6.72 7.43
CA GLY A 29 -4.27 -7.72 7.49
C GLY A 29 -3.99 -8.88 8.45
N ASP A 30 -4.59 -10.05 8.18
CA ASP A 30 -4.43 -11.25 9.01
C ASP A 30 -3.61 -12.35 8.31
N TRP A 31 -3.40 -13.46 9.03
CA TRP A 31 -2.59 -14.60 8.59
C TRP A 31 -2.97 -15.16 7.21
N ARG A 32 -4.19 -14.93 6.70
CA ARG A 32 -4.65 -15.43 5.41
C ARG A 32 -3.93 -14.82 4.22
N ILE A 33 -3.30 -13.64 4.36
CA ILE A 33 -2.52 -13.03 3.27
C ILE A 33 -1.02 -13.36 3.32
N ALA A 34 -0.55 -13.90 4.45
CA ALA A 34 0.86 -14.30 4.60
C ALA A 34 1.19 -15.43 3.63
N LEU A 35 2.34 -15.35 2.96
CA LEU A 35 2.80 -16.39 2.06
C LEU A 35 3.47 -17.52 2.84
N SER A 36 3.13 -18.76 2.50
CA SER A 36 3.86 -19.94 2.96
C SER A 36 5.31 -19.88 2.43
N PRO A 37 6.33 -20.05 3.28
CA PRO A 37 7.73 -20.10 2.83
C PRO A 37 8.01 -21.25 1.85
N ASP A 38 7.27 -22.35 2.00
CA ASP A 38 7.48 -23.58 1.21
C ASP A 38 6.84 -23.48 -0.18
N THR A 39 5.68 -22.82 -0.29
CA THR A 39 4.87 -22.79 -1.51
C THR A 39 4.81 -21.43 -2.20
N GLY A 40 5.16 -20.35 -1.50
CA GLY A 40 5.12 -18.98 -2.03
C GLY A 40 3.70 -18.42 -2.26
N VAL A 41 2.67 -19.11 -1.76
CA VAL A 41 1.26 -18.71 -1.90
C VAL A 41 0.60 -18.52 -0.53
N ASN A 42 -0.47 -17.74 -0.52
CA ASN A 42 -1.28 -17.48 0.68
C ASN A 42 -2.28 -18.62 0.96
N ALA A 43 -3.11 -18.47 2.01
CA ALA A 43 -4.11 -19.48 2.40
C ALA A 43 -5.18 -19.76 1.32
N TYR A 44 -5.29 -18.89 0.31
CA TYR A 44 -6.19 -19.04 -0.84
C TYR A 44 -5.48 -19.61 -2.08
N GLY A 45 -4.19 -19.94 -1.99
CA GLY A 45 -3.41 -20.47 -3.11
C GLY A 45 -2.91 -19.41 -4.10
N TYR A 46 -2.95 -18.12 -3.73
CA TYR A 46 -2.47 -17.04 -4.60
C TYR A 46 -1.08 -16.52 -4.17
N ALA A 47 -0.22 -16.29 -5.16
CA ALA A 47 1.02 -15.57 -4.99
C ALA A 47 0.78 -14.05 -4.92
N ALA A 48 1.76 -13.30 -4.40
CA ALA A 48 1.74 -11.84 -4.40
C ALA A 48 2.06 -11.22 -5.77
N THR A 49 2.43 -12.04 -6.76
CA THR A 49 2.68 -11.64 -8.15
C THR A 49 1.56 -12.12 -9.08
N PRO A 50 1.29 -11.40 -10.18
CA PRO A 50 0.38 -11.88 -11.21
C PRO A 50 0.83 -13.22 -11.77
N ASN A 51 -0.11 -14.15 -11.95
CA ASN A 51 0.09 -15.41 -12.66
C ASN A 51 -0.76 -15.40 -13.95
N PRO A 52 -0.16 -15.25 -15.15
CA PRO A 52 -0.90 -15.19 -16.41
C PRO A 52 -1.60 -16.51 -16.76
N ASP A 53 -1.11 -17.64 -16.21
CA ASP A 53 -1.65 -18.98 -16.48
C ASP A 53 -2.72 -19.41 -15.47
N ALA A 54 -2.97 -18.58 -14.46
CA ALA A 54 -4.00 -18.85 -13.46
C ALA A 54 -5.37 -18.43 -13.96
N TYR A 55 -6.29 -19.39 -14.04
CA TYR A 55 -7.71 -19.10 -14.17
C TYR A 55 -8.23 -18.60 -12.82
N ALA A 56 -8.53 -17.31 -12.74
CA ALA A 56 -9.04 -16.68 -11.54
C ALA A 56 -10.51 -17.07 -11.31
N PHE A 57 -10.75 -18.26 -10.75
CA PHE A 57 -12.05 -18.64 -10.17
C PHE A 57 -12.23 -18.03 -8.76
N GLY A 58 -11.72 -16.81 -8.57
CA GLY A 58 -11.69 -16.12 -7.28
C GLY A 58 -13.10 -15.80 -6.81
N SER A 59 -13.44 -16.27 -5.62
CA SER A 59 -14.66 -15.90 -4.90
C SER A 59 -14.59 -14.42 -4.45
N SER A 60 -15.69 -13.87 -3.93
CA SER A 60 -15.76 -12.54 -3.32
C SER A 60 -14.76 -12.31 -2.17
N THR A 61 -14.11 -13.36 -1.67
CA THR A 61 -13.14 -13.33 -0.58
C THR A 61 -11.68 -13.25 -1.01
N CYS A 62 -11.36 -13.59 -2.27
CA CYS A 62 -10.00 -13.47 -2.78
C CYS A 62 -9.95 -13.51 -4.31
N SER A 63 -9.30 -12.51 -4.90
CA SER A 63 -9.00 -12.46 -6.33
C SER A 63 -7.50 -12.31 -6.53
N GLN A 64 -6.98 -12.97 -7.56
CA GLN A 64 -5.58 -12.78 -7.95
C GLN A 64 -5.33 -11.31 -8.34
N ILE A 65 -4.17 -10.77 -7.94
CA ILE A 65 -3.75 -9.43 -8.37
C ILE A 65 -3.59 -9.41 -9.90
N SER A 66 -4.20 -8.41 -10.55
CA SER A 66 -4.09 -8.25 -12.00
C SER A 66 -2.68 -7.79 -12.40
N ALA A 67 -2.21 -8.23 -13.56
CA ALA A 67 -0.91 -7.80 -14.11
C ALA A 67 -0.83 -6.28 -14.29
N ARG A 68 -1.93 -5.67 -14.76
CA ARG A 68 -2.06 -4.22 -14.88
C ARG A 68 -1.96 -3.53 -13.52
N GLY A 69 -2.71 -4.00 -12.53
CA GLY A 69 -2.70 -3.44 -11.18
C GLY A 69 -1.30 -3.52 -10.56
N PHE A 70 -0.68 -4.70 -10.59
CA PHE A 70 0.67 -4.91 -10.09
C PHE A 70 1.69 -3.97 -10.74
N LYS A 71 1.68 -3.85 -12.07
CA LYS A 71 2.58 -2.93 -12.79
C LYS A 71 2.37 -1.47 -12.38
N GLN A 72 1.12 -1.02 -12.27
CA GLN A 72 0.82 0.36 -11.88
C GLN A 72 1.21 0.63 -10.42
N SER A 73 1.02 -0.33 -9.52
CA SER A 73 1.48 -0.24 -8.13
C SER A 73 3.01 -0.16 -8.04
N LEU A 74 3.75 -0.92 -8.85
CA LEU A 74 5.22 -0.82 -8.92
C LEU A 74 5.66 0.58 -9.37
N LEU A 75 5.07 1.11 -10.44
CA LEU A 75 5.39 2.44 -10.95
C LEU A 75 5.07 3.53 -9.92
N ARG A 76 3.92 3.42 -9.24
CA ARG A 76 3.55 4.38 -8.20
C ARG A 76 4.49 4.29 -7.00
N LEU A 77 4.89 3.09 -6.58
CA LEU A 77 5.85 2.93 -5.48
C LEU A 77 7.20 3.58 -5.81
N GLN A 78 7.67 3.48 -7.05
CA GLN A 78 8.89 4.15 -7.51
C GLN A 78 8.76 5.68 -7.49
N ASP A 79 7.63 6.22 -7.96
CA ASP A 79 7.33 7.65 -7.90
C ASP A 79 7.29 8.18 -6.45
N LEU A 80 6.67 7.43 -5.53
CA LEU A 80 6.67 7.78 -4.11
C LEU A 80 8.07 7.75 -3.50
N GLN A 81 8.86 6.73 -3.83
CA GLN A 81 10.26 6.66 -3.40
C GLN A 81 11.08 7.85 -3.90
N GLN A 82 10.79 8.34 -5.11
CA GLN A 82 11.44 9.52 -5.67
C GLN A 82 11.02 10.80 -4.95
N ARG A 83 9.71 10.97 -4.69
CA ARG A 83 9.18 12.13 -3.94
C ARG A 83 9.72 12.22 -2.52
N LEU A 84 9.97 11.09 -1.86
CA LEU A 84 10.61 11.06 -0.54
C LEU A 84 12.07 11.56 -0.52
N ASN A 85 12.68 11.82 -1.68
CA ASN A 85 13.99 12.47 -1.74
C ASN A 85 13.89 13.99 -1.59
N THR A 86 12.72 14.58 -1.86
CA THR A 86 12.49 16.04 -1.83
C THR A 86 11.54 16.45 -0.71
N ASP A 87 10.53 15.62 -0.43
CA ASP A 87 9.45 15.91 0.50
C ASP A 87 9.52 15.02 1.75
N THR A 88 8.78 15.43 2.79
CA THR A 88 8.66 14.61 4.01
C THR A 88 7.69 13.45 3.81
N LEU A 89 7.87 12.37 4.58
CA LEU A 89 6.96 11.23 4.57
C LEU A 89 5.49 11.63 4.83
N THR A 90 5.25 12.53 5.78
CA THR A 90 3.91 13.02 6.11
C THR A 90 3.27 13.73 4.92
N THR A 91 4.00 14.64 4.26
CA THR A 91 3.51 15.37 3.09
C THR A 91 3.17 14.41 1.95
N VAL A 92 4.08 13.49 1.63
CA VAL A 92 3.85 12.49 0.56
C VAL A 92 2.63 11.63 0.90
N TYR A 93 2.49 11.19 2.15
CA TYR A 93 1.37 10.38 2.61
C TYR A 93 0.03 11.11 2.50
N ASP A 94 -0.06 12.34 3.01
CA ASP A 94 -1.28 13.14 3.00
C ASP A 94 -1.75 13.45 1.56
N ASP A 95 -0.81 13.81 0.70
CA ASP A 95 -1.07 14.06 -0.73
C ASP A 95 -1.59 12.80 -1.43
N GLU A 96 -0.98 11.65 -1.16
CA GLU A 96 -1.43 10.38 -1.74
C GLU A 96 -2.83 10.00 -1.28
N LEU A 97 -3.12 10.16 0.01
CA LEU A 97 -4.44 9.89 0.56
C LEU A 97 -5.48 10.83 -0.06
N ALA A 98 -5.18 12.12 -0.22
CA ALA A 98 -6.07 13.07 -0.88
C ALA A 98 -6.36 12.66 -2.34
N GLN A 99 -5.32 12.29 -3.09
CA GLN A 99 -5.47 11.80 -4.48
C GLN A 99 -6.25 10.48 -4.56
N LEU A 100 -6.08 9.58 -3.59
CA LEU A 100 -6.86 8.33 -3.53
C LEU A 100 -8.34 8.62 -3.24
N ARG A 101 -8.65 9.53 -2.31
CA ARG A 101 -10.05 9.94 -2.04
C ARG A 101 -10.69 10.50 -3.30
N GLN A 102 -10.04 11.46 -3.96
CA GLN A 102 -10.56 12.07 -5.17
C GLN A 102 -10.82 11.04 -6.28
N ARG A 103 -9.88 10.11 -6.50
CA ARG A 103 -10.06 9.01 -7.47
C ARG A 103 -11.24 8.10 -7.12
N LEU A 104 -11.47 7.82 -5.84
CA LEU A 104 -12.61 7.02 -5.39
C LEU A 104 -13.93 7.77 -5.57
N HIS A 105 -13.97 9.08 -5.29
CA HIS A 105 -15.14 9.91 -5.60
C HIS A 105 -15.50 9.83 -7.08
N GLU A 106 -14.52 9.99 -7.97
CA GLU A 106 -14.73 9.93 -9.41
C GLU A 106 -15.17 8.54 -9.87
N LEU A 107 -14.43 7.49 -9.47
CA LEU A 107 -14.70 6.11 -9.89
C LEU A 107 -16.07 5.62 -9.45
N LEU A 108 -16.50 6.01 -8.25
CA LEU A 108 -17.77 5.58 -7.65
C LEU A 108 -18.89 6.63 -7.84
N SER A 109 -18.62 7.75 -8.51
CA SER A 109 -19.55 8.87 -8.71
C SER A 109 -20.15 9.38 -7.39
N LEU A 110 -19.33 9.46 -6.33
CA LEU A 110 -19.77 9.91 -5.01
C LEU A 110 -19.81 11.44 -4.96
N PRO A 111 -20.81 12.04 -4.30
CA PRO A 111 -20.78 13.46 -3.95
C PRO A 111 -19.51 13.83 -3.17
N GLN A 112 -19.01 15.05 -3.37
CA GLN A 112 -17.79 15.53 -2.70
C GLN A 112 -17.93 15.66 -1.17
N HIS A 113 -19.15 15.64 -0.64
CA HIS A 113 -19.41 15.66 0.80
C HIS A 113 -19.42 14.26 1.44
N THR A 114 -19.23 13.19 0.66
CA THR A 114 -19.18 11.83 1.19
C THR A 114 -17.81 11.56 1.79
N ASP A 115 -17.75 11.28 3.09
CA ASP A 115 -16.48 10.96 3.75
C ASP A 115 -15.92 9.61 3.29
N ILE A 116 -14.62 9.58 2.96
CA ILE A 116 -13.87 8.35 2.66
C ILE A 116 -12.80 8.13 3.72
N CYS A 117 -13.01 7.08 4.53
CA CYS A 117 -12.12 6.69 5.60
C CYS A 117 -11.32 5.44 5.21
N PHE A 118 -9.99 5.54 5.27
CA PHE A 118 -9.09 4.40 5.15
C PHE A 118 -8.75 3.86 6.53
N PHE A 119 -8.98 2.57 6.77
CA PHE A 119 -8.59 1.89 7.98
C PHE A 119 -7.89 0.59 7.64
N THR A 120 -6.97 0.17 8.50
CA THR A 120 -6.37 -1.17 8.46
C THR A 120 -6.85 -1.91 9.70
N PHE A 121 -7.42 -3.10 9.53
CA PHE A 121 -7.75 -3.96 10.66
C PHE A 121 -6.50 -4.75 11.05
N TRP A 122 -6.08 -4.60 12.30
CA TRP A 122 -5.06 -5.42 12.95
C TRP A 122 -5.77 -6.31 13.98
N HIS A 123 -5.48 -7.61 13.97
CA HIS A 123 -5.82 -8.57 15.04
C HIS A 123 -4.54 -9.29 15.45
#